data_AF-Q2UFY4-F1
#
_entry.id   AF-Q2UFY4-F1
#
_cell.length_a   1.000
_cell.length_b   1.000
_cell.length_c   1.000
_cell.angle_alpha   90.00
_cell.angle_beta   90.00
_cell.angle_gamma   90.00
#
_symmetry.space_group_name_H-M   'P 1'
#
loop_
_entity.id
_entity.type
_entity.pdbx_description
1 polymer ?
#
loop_
_entity_poly.entity_id
_entity_poly.type
_entity_poly.pdbx_seq_one_letter_code
_entity_poly.pdbx_strand_id
1 'polypeptide(L)'
;MHPPYPAEFLTATEQHVECNGRPRSLPILSTVEMMRLDPVVATAVGPKDGNNRIADALLKRALKELIPHLSHFQVERTEEDLARKTAEILQASAYICGAAQHPRKVEALDFVMLHSLTAAVFFPTIIRQEWISIETRARLLEWKGRSDLITYAALGCPQLYPDRITGYRPKEVATGWPDVVQHARVYQDDGHACKVIRALMCAEKVCQPFEGEEGFPLKKADFLTLADMTMDSVERMLDPNWVRQTEKVKQMSAQGRGQHSQVSAIMLRWVRWCGTEGA
;
A
#
# COMPACT_ATOMS: atom_id res chain seq x y z
N MET A 1 -16.07 5.06 -19.28
CA MET A 1 -14.64 5.41 -19.40
C MET A 1 -14.21 5.86 -18.01
N HIS A 2 -13.22 5.21 -17.39
CA HIS A 2 -12.73 5.67 -16.08
C HIS A 2 -12.13 7.08 -16.24
N PRO A 3 -12.44 8.05 -15.35
CA PRO A 3 -11.81 9.36 -15.39
C PRO A 3 -10.28 9.22 -15.36
N PRO A 4 -9.51 9.98 -16.14
CA PRO A 4 -8.05 9.91 -16.18
C PRO A 4 -7.41 10.57 -14.96
N TYR A 5 -7.92 10.31 -13.75
CA TYR A 5 -7.49 10.95 -12.52
C TYR A 5 -5.99 10.75 -12.19
N PRO A 6 -5.29 9.68 -12.63
CA PRO A 6 -3.85 9.59 -12.39
C PRO A 6 -3.07 10.72 -13.07
N ALA A 7 -3.51 11.17 -14.24
CA ALA A 7 -2.85 12.27 -14.95
C ALA A 7 -2.89 13.56 -14.13
N GLU A 8 -3.97 13.83 -13.40
CA GLU A 8 -4.17 15.07 -12.63
C GLU A 8 -3.05 15.33 -11.62
N PHE A 9 -2.53 14.29 -10.97
CA PHE A 9 -1.41 14.44 -10.04
C PHE A 9 -0.05 14.10 -10.66
N LEU A 10 0.02 13.14 -11.58
CA LEU A 10 1.31 12.72 -12.15
C LEU A 10 1.91 13.83 -13.02
N THR A 11 1.15 14.36 -13.98
CA THR A 11 1.66 15.40 -14.89
C THR A 11 1.79 16.74 -14.18
N ALA A 12 0.89 17.06 -13.24
CA ALA A 12 1.01 18.28 -12.43
C ALA A 12 2.26 18.25 -11.54
N THR A 13 2.65 17.09 -11.01
CA THR A 13 3.90 16.95 -10.25
C THR A 13 5.13 17.10 -11.17
N GLU A 14 5.10 16.55 -12.38
CA GLU A 14 6.17 16.76 -13.37
C GLU A 14 6.32 18.23 -13.72
N GLN A 15 5.21 18.91 -14.05
CA GLN A 15 5.20 20.35 -14.34
C GLN A 15 5.71 21.17 -13.15
N HIS A 16 5.34 20.80 -11.92
CA HIS A 16 5.85 21.46 -10.73
C HIS A 16 7.38 21.34 -10.61
N VAL A 17 7.92 20.15 -10.84
CA VAL A 17 9.38 19.91 -10.83
C VAL A 17 10.08 20.66 -11.96
N GLU A 18 9.48 20.73 -13.16
CA GLU A 18 10.02 21.48 -14.29
C GLU A 18 10.06 23.00 -14.01
N CYS A 19 9.00 23.55 -13.42
CA CYS A 19 8.91 24.99 -13.15
C CYS A 19 9.73 25.45 -11.93
N ASN A 20 9.92 24.59 -10.91
CA ASN A 20 10.55 24.96 -9.64
C ASN A 20 11.94 24.35 -9.45
N GLY A 21 12.38 23.51 -10.39
CA GLY A 21 13.63 22.75 -10.30
C GLY A 21 13.44 21.42 -9.56
N ARG A 22 14.37 20.48 -9.82
CA ARG A 22 14.35 19.15 -9.20
C ARG A 22 14.72 19.25 -7.72
N PRO A 23 13.78 18.96 -6.79
CA PRO A 23 14.12 18.96 -5.37
C PRO A 23 15.04 17.79 -5.04
N ARG A 24 15.70 17.86 -3.88
CA ARG A 24 16.41 16.70 -3.32
C ARG A 24 15.42 15.56 -3.13
N SER A 25 15.78 14.37 -3.64
CA SER A 25 15.02 13.14 -3.41
C SER A 25 15.02 12.77 -1.93
N LEU A 26 13.85 12.44 -1.39
CA LEU A 26 13.68 11.92 -0.03
C LEU A 26 13.32 10.43 -0.06
N PRO A 27 13.59 9.68 1.03
CA PRO A 27 12.97 8.39 1.23
C PRO A 27 11.45 8.53 1.22
N ILE A 28 10.75 7.64 0.55
CA ILE A 28 9.30 7.68 0.37
C ILE A 28 8.55 7.69 1.71
N LEU A 29 9.08 7.00 2.73
CA LEU A 29 8.52 7.01 4.09
C LEU A 29 8.66 8.37 4.78
N SER A 30 9.68 9.16 4.43
CA SER A 30 9.79 10.55 4.90
C SER A 30 8.71 11.42 4.25
N THR A 31 8.42 11.22 2.96
CA THR A 31 7.30 11.91 2.28
C THR A 31 5.94 11.51 2.86
N VAL A 32 5.75 10.24 3.21
CA VAL A 32 4.56 9.74 3.93
C VAL A 32 4.34 10.50 5.24
N GLU A 33 5.41 10.70 6.00
CA GLU A 33 5.35 11.46 7.26
C GLU A 33 5.06 12.95 7.01
N MET A 34 5.68 13.57 6.00
CA MET A 34 5.38 14.96 5.62
C MET A 34 3.90 15.14 5.25
N MET A 35 3.33 14.23 4.46
CA MET A 35 1.91 14.26 4.08
C MET A 35 0.98 14.06 5.29
N ARG A 36 1.40 13.27 6.28
CA ARG A 36 0.66 13.08 7.53
C ARG A 36 0.67 14.34 8.41
N LEU A 37 1.79 15.07 8.41
CA LEU A 37 1.95 16.30 9.20
C LEU A 37 1.31 17.52 8.54
N ASP A 38 1.05 17.46 7.23
CA ASP A 38 0.31 18.49 6.52
C ASP A 38 -1.20 18.42 6.86
N PRO A 39 -1.76 19.44 7.54
CA PRO A 39 -3.15 19.39 7.99
C PRO A 39 -4.15 19.38 6.84
N VAL A 40 -3.83 19.95 5.68
CA VAL A 40 -4.73 19.94 4.51
C VAL A 40 -4.76 18.55 3.90
N VAL A 41 -3.60 17.94 3.70
CA VAL A 41 -3.50 16.58 3.12
C VAL A 41 -4.06 15.53 4.07
N ALA A 42 -3.68 15.56 5.35
CA ALA A 42 -4.07 14.56 6.34
C ALA A 42 -5.59 14.52 6.62
N THR A 43 -6.27 15.66 6.49
CA THR A 43 -7.72 15.77 6.75
C THR A 43 -8.57 15.80 5.48
N ALA A 44 -7.95 15.72 4.29
CA ALA A 44 -8.64 15.76 3.01
C ALA A 44 -9.67 14.62 2.84
N VAL A 45 -9.47 13.50 3.52
CA VAL A 45 -10.32 12.31 3.43
C VAL A 45 -10.81 11.90 4.82
N GLY A 46 -12.12 11.71 4.95
CA GLY A 46 -12.78 11.37 6.20
C GLY A 46 -13.64 10.10 6.13
N PRO A 47 -14.19 9.65 7.28
CA PRO A 47 -14.96 8.40 7.37
C PRO A 47 -16.22 8.37 6.50
N LYS A 48 -16.80 9.54 6.19
CA LYS A 48 -18.02 9.69 5.39
C LYS A 48 -17.77 9.63 3.88
N ASP A 49 -16.50 9.68 3.45
CA ASP A 49 -16.16 9.59 2.03
C ASP A 49 -16.34 8.16 1.51
N GLY A 50 -16.99 8.04 0.35
CA GLY A 50 -17.28 6.77 -0.30
C GLY A 50 -16.02 6.05 -0.81
N ASN A 51 -16.19 4.90 -1.48
CA ASN A 51 -15.06 4.04 -1.86
C ASN A 51 -14.06 4.68 -2.84
N ASN A 52 -14.48 5.66 -3.64
CA ASN A 52 -13.62 6.32 -4.65
C ASN A 52 -12.87 7.53 -4.06
N ARG A 53 -12.18 7.31 -2.92
CA ARG A 53 -11.60 8.39 -2.09
C ARG A 53 -10.57 9.25 -2.80
N ILE A 54 -9.81 8.69 -3.76
CA ILE A 54 -8.81 9.43 -4.53
C ILE A 54 -9.50 10.54 -5.33
N ALA A 55 -10.36 10.17 -6.28
CA ALA A 55 -10.95 11.12 -7.22
C ALA A 55 -12.09 11.94 -6.61
N ASP A 56 -12.87 11.38 -5.68
CA ASP A 56 -14.06 12.05 -5.14
C ASP A 56 -13.82 12.86 -3.86
N ALA A 57 -12.68 12.69 -3.20
CA ALA A 57 -12.34 13.44 -1.99
C ALA A 57 -10.93 14.05 -2.08
N LEU A 58 -9.88 13.22 -2.08
CA LEU A 58 -8.50 13.68 -1.92
C LEU A 58 -8.09 14.71 -2.98
N LEU A 59 -8.18 14.36 -4.27
CA LEU A 59 -7.73 15.24 -5.35
C LEU A 59 -8.57 16.52 -5.45
N LYS A 60 -9.86 16.44 -5.15
CA LYS A 60 -10.76 17.62 -5.14
C LYS A 60 -10.43 18.61 -4.03
N ARG A 61 -9.87 18.14 -2.90
CA ARG A 61 -9.68 18.94 -1.69
C ARG A 61 -8.23 19.36 -1.43
N ALA A 62 -7.25 18.56 -1.87
CA ALA A 62 -5.85 18.74 -1.48
C ALA A 62 -4.83 18.54 -2.62
N LEU A 63 -5.25 18.52 -3.89
CA LEU A 63 -4.31 18.29 -5.02
C LEU A 63 -3.16 19.31 -5.04
N LYS A 64 -3.45 20.59 -4.78
CA LYS A 64 -2.42 21.65 -4.83
C LYS A 64 -1.35 21.45 -3.75
N GLU A 65 -1.79 21.06 -2.57
CA GLU A 65 -0.95 20.81 -1.39
C GLU A 65 -0.21 19.48 -1.51
N LEU A 66 -0.78 18.49 -2.18
CA LEU A 66 -0.13 17.20 -2.47
C LEU A 66 1.07 17.32 -3.41
N ILE A 67 0.96 18.15 -4.46
CA ILE A 67 1.97 18.24 -5.53
C ILE A 67 3.39 18.48 -4.99
N PRO A 68 3.64 19.44 -4.09
CA PRO A 68 4.95 19.64 -3.46
C PRO A 68 5.46 18.38 -2.74
N HIS A 69 4.62 17.66 -1.99
CA HIS A 69 5.04 16.43 -1.31
C HIS A 69 5.43 15.34 -2.31
N LEU A 70 4.61 15.12 -3.33
CA LEU A 70 4.87 14.14 -4.39
C LEU A 70 6.16 14.44 -5.16
N SER A 71 6.54 15.71 -5.25
CA SER A 71 7.76 16.15 -5.94
C SER A 71 9.04 15.65 -5.27
N HIS A 72 9.02 15.29 -3.98
CA HIS A 72 10.21 14.81 -3.28
C HIS A 72 10.60 13.37 -3.63
N PHE A 73 9.72 12.57 -4.24
CA PHE A 73 10.11 11.24 -4.74
C PHE A 73 10.65 11.37 -6.17
N GLN A 74 11.97 11.34 -6.28
CA GLN A 74 12.73 11.48 -7.52
C GLN A 74 13.63 10.26 -7.74
N VAL A 75 13.82 9.87 -9.00
CA VAL A 75 14.66 8.73 -9.41
C VAL A 75 15.75 9.20 -10.36
N GLU A 76 17.01 9.09 -9.94
CA GLU A 76 18.16 9.36 -10.77
C GLU A 76 18.28 8.35 -11.93
N ARG A 77 18.79 8.83 -13.05
CA ARG A 77 18.89 8.05 -14.30
C ARG A 77 20.11 7.15 -14.27
N THR A 78 20.19 6.29 -13.24
CA THR A 78 21.27 5.33 -13.03
C THR A 78 20.68 3.98 -12.65
N GLU A 79 21.35 2.88 -13.02
CA GLU A 79 20.89 1.53 -12.66
C GLU A 79 20.93 1.30 -11.13
N GLU A 80 21.87 1.95 -10.44
CA GLU A 80 21.99 1.91 -8.99
C GLU A 80 20.77 2.54 -8.31
N ASP A 81 20.39 3.76 -8.71
CA ASP A 81 19.24 4.44 -8.12
C ASP A 81 17.91 3.78 -8.52
N LEU A 82 17.79 3.25 -9.75
CA LEU A 82 16.64 2.42 -10.15
C LEU A 82 16.48 1.21 -9.22
N ALA A 83 17.57 0.50 -8.92
CA ALA A 83 17.55 -0.65 -8.04
C ALA A 83 17.18 -0.25 -6.60
N ARG A 84 17.82 0.81 -6.08
CA ARG A 84 17.53 1.34 -4.73
C ARG A 84 16.07 1.79 -4.60
N LYS A 85 15.59 2.63 -5.51
CA LYS A 85 14.22 3.17 -5.47
C LYS A 85 13.17 2.09 -5.69
N THR A 86 13.50 1.02 -6.43
CA THR A 86 12.64 -0.16 -6.55
C THR A 86 12.53 -0.91 -5.21
N ALA A 87 13.64 -1.07 -4.49
CA ALA A 87 13.63 -1.64 -3.15
C ALA A 87 12.85 -0.73 -2.18
N GLU A 88 13.04 0.58 -2.26
CA GLU A 88 12.38 1.58 -1.42
C GLU A 88 10.84 1.52 -1.54
N ILE A 89 10.28 1.42 -2.76
CA ILE A 89 8.82 1.30 -2.95
C ILE A 89 8.26 -0.04 -2.42
N LEU A 90 9.02 -1.14 -2.54
CA LEU A 90 8.63 -2.46 -2.04
C LEU A 90 8.61 -2.45 -0.51
N GLN A 91 9.69 -1.91 0.07
CA GLN A 91 9.87 -1.78 1.51
C GLN A 91 8.79 -0.89 2.13
N ALA A 92 8.55 0.28 1.56
CA ALA A 92 7.54 1.20 2.04
C ALA A 92 6.13 0.62 1.88
N SER A 93 5.82 0.00 0.75
CA SER A 93 4.50 -0.62 0.56
C SER A 93 4.24 -1.74 1.57
N ALA A 94 5.24 -2.59 1.84
CA ALA A 94 5.15 -3.65 2.85
C ALA A 94 5.01 -3.06 4.26
N TYR A 95 5.84 -2.08 4.60
CA TYR A 95 5.84 -1.43 5.90
C TYR A 95 4.51 -0.72 6.18
N ILE A 96 4.01 0.09 5.24
CA ILE A 96 2.73 0.79 5.40
C ILE A 96 1.57 -0.22 5.51
N CYS A 97 1.55 -1.30 4.71
CA CYS A 97 0.54 -2.35 4.83
C CYS A 97 0.46 -2.94 6.26
N GLY A 98 1.61 -3.21 6.88
CA GLY A 98 1.66 -3.75 8.24
C GLY A 98 1.46 -2.72 9.34
N ALA A 99 2.01 -1.51 9.19
CA ALA A 99 2.11 -0.52 10.26
C ALA A 99 0.95 0.48 10.29
N ALA A 100 0.22 0.69 9.19
CA ALA A 100 -0.87 1.67 9.08
C ALA A 100 -2.19 1.22 9.75
N GLN A 101 -2.10 0.38 10.79
CA GLN A 101 -3.24 -0.21 11.46
C GLN A 101 -3.43 0.46 12.81
N HIS A 102 -4.64 0.95 13.08
CA HIS A 102 -4.92 1.62 14.35
C HIS A 102 -4.74 0.61 15.51
N PRO A 103 -3.96 0.90 16.57
CA PRO A 103 -3.58 -0.07 17.61
C PRO A 103 -4.74 -0.61 18.47
N ARG A 104 -5.85 0.14 18.56
CA ARG A 104 -7.12 -0.34 19.16
C ARG A 104 -7.95 -1.28 18.27
N LYS A 105 -7.50 -1.63 17.06
CA LYS A 105 -8.19 -2.55 16.14
C LYS A 105 -7.41 -3.84 16.00
N VAL A 106 -8.11 -4.92 15.65
CA VAL A 106 -7.48 -6.21 15.31
C VAL A 106 -6.56 -6.04 14.11
N GLU A 107 -5.43 -6.74 14.13
CA GLU A 107 -4.46 -6.74 13.05
C GLU A 107 -5.08 -7.27 11.75
N ALA A 108 -5.08 -6.42 10.74
CA ALA A 108 -5.79 -6.65 9.49
C ALA A 108 -5.23 -5.75 8.39
N LEU A 109 -4.89 -6.36 7.26
CA LEU A 109 -4.40 -5.62 6.10
C LEU A 109 -5.52 -4.86 5.40
N ASP A 110 -5.23 -3.60 5.07
CA ASP A 110 -6.12 -2.74 4.31
C ASP A 110 -6.24 -3.18 2.84
N PHE A 111 -7.48 -3.34 2.37
CA PHE A 111 -7.77 -3.78 1.01
C PHE A 111 -7.20 -2.86 -0.06
N VAL A 112 -7.15 -1.55 0.15
CA VAL A 112 -6.67 -0.60 -0.85
C VAL A 112 -5.15 -0.52 -0.77
N MET A 113 -4.57 -0.46 0.44
CA MET A 113 -3.12 -0.34 0.62
C MET A 113 -2.35 -1.54 0.05
N LEU A 114 -2.90 -2.77 0.17
CA LEU A 114 -2.25 -3.96 -0.39
C LEU A 114 -2.03 -3.87 -1.91
N HIS A 115 -2.76 -3.01 -2.62
CA HIS A 115 -2.57 -2.83 -4.06
C HIS A 115 -1.25 -2.15 -4.39
N SER A 116 -0.77 -1.22 -3.54
CA SER A 116 0.55 -0.62 -3.70
C SER A 116 1.65 -1.68 -3.63
N LEU A 117 1.54 -2.60 -2.66
CA LEU A 117 2.49 -3.71 -2.49
C LEU A 117 2.39 -4.73 -3.63
N THR A 118 1.19 -5.18 -3.96
CA THR A 118 0.99 -6.21 -5.01
C THR A 118 1.27 -5.70 -6.41
N ALA A 119 1.25 -4.37 -6.64
CA ALA A 119 1.74 -3.75 -7.87
C ALA A 119 3.27 -3.51 -7.85
N ALA A 120 3.87 -3.24 -6.69
CA ALA A 120 5.32 -3.00 -6.59
C ALA A 120 6.16 -4.22 -7.01
N VAL A 121 5.63 -5.45 -6.85
CA VAL A 121 6.31 -6.71 -7.21
C VAL A 121 6.74 -6.80 -8.68
N PHE A 122 6.12 -6.02 -9.58
CA PHE A 122 6.46 -6.03 -11.00
C PHE A 122 7.67 -5.13 -11.34
N PHE A 123 8.00 -4.16 -10.49
CA PHE A 123 9.05 -3.17 -10.78
C PHE A 123 10.46 -3.76 -10.87
N PRO A 124 10.88 -4.76 -10.06
CA PRO A 124 12.17 -5.42 -10.23
C PRO A 124 12.39 -5.98 -11.65
N THR A 125 11.32 -6.38 -12.34
CA THR A 125 11.39 -6.84 -13.73
C THR A 125 11.32 -5.66 -14.70
N ILE A 126 10.37 -4.73 -14.52
CA ILE A 126 10.17 -3.58 -15.43
C ILE A 126 11.43 -2.72 -15.54
N ILE A 127 12.08 -2.41 -14.41
CA ILE A 127 13.26 -1.54 -14.38
C ILE A 127 14.52 -2.22 -14.93
N ARG A 128 14.51 -3.53 -15.22
CA ARG A 128 15.62 -4.27 -15.84
C ARG A 128 15.45 -4.48 -17.35
N GLN A 129 14.37 -3.97 -17.93
CA GLN A 129 14.11 -4.11 -19.36
C GLN A 129 14.99 -3.13 -20.15
N GLU A 130 16.10 -3.61 -20.71
CA GLU A 130 17.07 -2.78 -21.44
C GLU A 130 16.51 -2.14 -22.72
N TRP A 131 15.44 -2.71 -23.29
CA TRP A 131 14.74 -2.11 -24.43
C TRP A 131 13.93 -0.86 -24.04
N ILE A 132 13.73 -0.59 -22.76
CA ILE A 132 13.13 0.65 -22.23
C ILE A 132 14.26 1.59 -21.83
N SER A 133 14.24 2.83 -22.36
CA SER A 133 15.25 3.84 -22.02
C SER A 133 15.32 4.08 -20.51
N ILE A 134 16.50 4.46 -20.01
CA ILE A 134 16.69 4.69 -18.58
C ILE A 134 15.82 5.85 -18.06
N GLU A 135 15.57 6.87 -18.89
CA GLU A 135 14.65 7.97 -18.61
C GLU A 135 13.22 7.47 -18.41
N THR A 136 12.77 6.55 -19.28
CA THR A 136 11.42 5.99 -19.22
C THR A 136 11.27 5.07 -18.01
N ARG A 137 12.28 4.24 -17.71
CA ARG A 137 12.30 3.40 -16.51
C ARG A 137 12.26 4.24 -15.24
N ALA A 138 13.06 5.30 -15.16
CA ALA A 138 13.07 6.23 -14.02
C ALA A 138 11.70 6.92 -13.86
N ARG A 139 11.12 7.43 -14.95
CA ARG A 139 9.79 8.07 -14.92
C ARG A 139 8.68 7.11 -14.47
N LEU A 140 8.69 5.86 -14.95
CA LEU A 140 7.73 4.84 -14.52
C LEU A 140 7.84 4.56 -13.02
N LEU A 141 9.08 4.51 -12.50
CA LEU A 141 9.32 4.29 -11.07
C LEU A 141 8.91 5.50 -10.23
N GLU A 142 9.17 6.72 -10.67
CA GLU A 142 8.65 7.94 -10.04
C GLU A 142 7.13 7.94 -9.99
N TRP A 143 6.47 7.60 -11.10
CA TRP A 143 5.01 7.54 -11.16
C TRP A 143 4.43 6.48 -10.23
N LYS A 144 5.11 5.35 -10.08
CA LYS A 144 4.72 4.33 -9.10
C LYS A 144 4.80 4.84 -7.68
N GLY A 145 5.94 5.43 -7.29
CA GLY A 145 6.09 5.98 -5.94
C GLY A 145 5.08 7.08 -5.64
N ARG A 146 4.84 8.00 -6.58
CA ARG A 146 3.81 9.05 -6.46
C ARG A 146 2.40 8.46 -6.33
N SER A 147 2.10 7.39 -7.07
CA SER A 147 0.82 6.69 -6.97
C SER A 147 0.64 6.03 -5.60
N ASP A 148 1.68 5.43 -5.04
CA ASP A 148 1.63 4.84 -3.70
C ASP A 148 1.41 5.89 -2.61
N LEU A 149 2.05 7.06 -2.74
CA LEU A 149 1.83 8.21 -1.85
C LEU A 149 0.38 8.71 -1.92
N ILE A 150 -0.19 8.80 -3.12
CA ILE A 150 -1.61 9.13 -3.32
C ILE A 150 -2.52 8.08 -2.67
N THR A 151 -2.21 6.79 -2.83
CA THR A 151 -2.96 5.71 -2.19
C THR A 151 -2.93 5.85 -0.67
N TYR A 152 -1.75 6.10 -0.08
CA TYR A 152 -1.62 6.34 1.36
C TYR A 152 -2.45 7.56 1.84
N ALA A 153 -2.37 8.69 1.14
CA ALA A 153 -3.17 9.87 1.50
C ALA A 153 -4.68 9.62 1.37
N ALA A 154 -5.11 8.82 0.40
CA ALA A 154 -6.51 8.46 0.23
C ALA A 154 -7.05 7.56 1.35
N LEU A 155 -6.17 7.01 2.19
CA LEU A 155 -6.51 6.31 3.42
C LEU A 155 -6.56 7.22 4.64
N GLY A 156 -6.43 8.54 4.45
CA GLY A 156 -6.48 9.54 5.51
C GLY A 156 -5.17 9.68 6.26
N CYS A 157 -4.03 9.42 5.60
CA CYS A 157 -2.69 9.50 6.17
C CYS A 157 -2.57 8.82 7.55
N PRO A 158 -2.88 7.51 7.66
CA PRO A 158 -2.84 6.83 8.96
C PRO A 158 -1.44 6.82 9.55
N GLN A 159 -1.34 7.07 10.86
CA GLN A 159 -0.07 6.93 11.57
C GLN A 159 0.47 5.49 11.43
N LEU A 160 1.78 5.38 11.24
CA LEU A 160 2.47 4.09 11.15
C LEU A 160 2.96 3.67 12.53
N TYR A 161 2.59 2.46 12.93
CA TYR A 161 2.94 1.86 14.21
C TYR A 161 3.84 0.64 13.98
N PRO A 162 5.19 0.78 14.10
CA PRO A 162 6.12 -0.33 13.86
C PRO A 162 5.83 -1.57 14.71
N ASP A 163 5.38 -1.36 15.96
CA ASP A 163 5.06 -2.44 16.91
C ASP A 163 3.93 -3.35 16.44
N ARG A 164 3.09 -2.90 15.49
CA ARG A 164 2.07 -3.74 14.84
C ARG A 164 2.70 -4.86 14.01
N ILE A 165 3.96 -4.71 13.62
CA ILE A 165 4.73 -5.69 12.86
C ILE A 165 5.65 -6.44 13.82
N THR A 166 6.53 -5.73 14.52
CA THR A 166 7.58 -6.35 15.35
C THR A 166 7.04 -7.06 16.60
N GLY A 167 5.90 -6.60 17.12
CA GLY A 167 5.20 -7.21 18.25
C GLY A 167 4.15 -8.24 17.85
N TYR A 168 3.91 -8.45 16.55
CA TYR A 168 2.87 -9.34 16.07
C TYR A 168 3.17 -10.80 16.44
N ARG A 169 2.12 -11.53 16.83
CA ARG A 169 2.19 -12.97 17.09
C ARG A 169 1.19 -13.69 16.19
N PRO A 170 1.69 -14.36 15.13
CA PRO A 170 0.86 -15.23 14.30
C PRO A 170 0.14 -16.29 15.12
N LYS A 171 -1.06 -16.70 14.68
CA LYS A 171 -1.73 -17.88 15.25
C LYS A 171 -0.93 -19.16 14.99
N GLU A 172 -0.38 -19.25 13.78
CA GLU A 172 0.54 -20.30 13.36
C GLU A 172 1.79 -19.62 12.80
N VAL A 173 2.94 -19.92 13.41
CA VAL A 173 4.21 -19.32 12.99
C VAL A 173 4.79 -20.17 11.86
N ALA A 174 4.98 -19.58 10.68
CA ALA A 174 5.61 -20.28 9.58
C ALA A 174 7.08 -20.59 9.88
N THR A 175 7.54 -21.78 9.46
CA THR A 175 8.96 -22.14 9.55
C THR A 175 9.78 -21.50 8.41
N GLY A 176 9.10 -21.02 7.37
CA GLY A 176 9.67 -20.28 6.26
C GLY A 176 8.66 -20.03 5.13
N TRP A 177 9.13 -19.44 4.03
CA TRP A 177 8.30 -19.13 2.86
C TRP A 177 7.51 -20.31 2.29
N PRO A 178 8.04 -21.55 2.19
CA PRO A 178 7.26 -22.68 1.65
C PRO A 178 5.92 -22.90 2.39
N ASP A 179 5.90 -22.70 3.70
CA ASP A 179 4.70 -22.91 4.52
C ASP A 179 3.63 -21.88 4.16
N VAL A 180 3.97 -20.59 4.22
CA VAL A 180 3.00 -19.50 3.91
C VAL A 180 2.57 -19.54 2.46
N VAL A 181 3.47 -19.87 1.53
CA VAL A 181 3.13 -20.04 0.12
C VAL A 181 2.14 -21.18 -0.06
N GLN A 182 2.36 -22.34 0.57
CA GLN A 182 1.43 -23.44 0.49
C GLN A 182 0.09 -23.09 1.14
N HIS A 183 0.11 -22.41 2.28
CA HIS A 183 -1.07 -21.95 2.98
C HIS A 183 -1.93 -21.02 2.11
N ALA A 184 -1.31 -20.00 1.51
CA ALA A 184 -1.97 -19.08 0.60
C ALA A 184 -2.45 -19.74 -0.70
N ARG A 185 -1.80 -20.81 -1.15
CA ARG A 185 -2.20 -21.55 -2.38
C ARG A 185 -3.46 -22.39 -2.17
N VAL A 186 -3.65 -22.96 -0.98
CA VAL A 186 -4.83 -23.78 -0.68
C VAL A 186 -5.99 -22.96 -0.14
N TYR A 187 -5.72 -21.76 0.39
CA TYR A 187 -6.75 -20.81 0.80
C TYR A 187 -7.55 -20.32 -0.42
N GLN A 188 -8.87 -20.49 -0.37
CA GLN A 188 -9.75 -20.10 -1.48
C GLN A 188 -10.20 -18.63 -1.35
N ASP A 189 -9.43 -17.73 -1.97
CA ASP A 189 -9.81 -16.33 -2.17
C ASP A 189 -9.84 -15.93 -3.65
N ASP A 190 -10.01 -14.64 -3.88
CA ASP A 190 -9.97 -14.00 -5.18
C ASP A 190 -8.53 -13.70 -5.67
N GLY A 191 -7.54 -14.33 -5.04
CA GLY A 191 -6.12 -14.24 -5.37
C GLY A 191 -5.39 -13.04 -4.77
N HIS A 192 -5.97 -12.31 -3.80
CA HIS A 192 -5.26 -11.19 -3.17
C HIS A 192 -4.23 -11.68 -2.15
N ALA A 193 -4.56 -12.69 -1.35
CA ALA A 193 -3.66 -13.26 -0.36
C ALA A 193 -2.36 -13.75 -1.04
N CYS A 194 -2.48 -14.62 -2.06
CA CYS A 194 -1.30 -15.14 -2.75
C CYS A 194 -0.48 -14.06 -3.48
N LYS A 195 -1.11 -12.98 -3.98
CA LYS A 195 -0.39 -11.82 -4.54
C LYS A 195 0.41 -11.09 -3.47
N VAL A 196 -0.15 -10.89 -2.28
CA VAL A 196 0.54 -10.25 -1.14
C VAL A 196 1.72 -11.11 -0.70
N ILE A 197 1.53 -12.42 -0.50
CA ILE A 197 2.62 -13.33 -0.13
C ILE A 197 3.76 -13.29 -1.16
N ARG A 198 3.43 -13.34 -2.45
CA ARG A 198 4.43 -13.22 -3.53
C ARG A 198 5.17 -11.88 -3.49
N ALA A 199 4.46 -10.79 -3.22
CA ALA A 199 5.05 -9.46 -3.16
C ALA A 199 5.97 -9.30 -1.94
N LEU A 200 5.60 -9.82 -0.77
CA LEU A 200 6.44 -9.82 0.43
C LEU A 200 7.70 -10.66 0.24
N MET A 201 7.58 -11.85 -0.35
CA MET A 201 8.74 -12.71 -0.66
C MET A 201 9.70 -12.04 -1.65
N CYS A 202 9.17 -11.26 -2.61
CA CYS A 202 9.98 -10.45 -3.52
C CYS A 202 10.64 -9.28 -2.78
N ALA A 203 9.88 -8.57 -1.95
CA ALA A 203 10.37 -7.44 -1.16
C ALA A 203 11.51 -7.85 -0.23
N GLU A 204 11.40 -8.96 0.49
CA GLU A 204 12.49 -9.49 1.33
C GLU A 204 13.79 -9.60 0.54
N LYS A 205 13.75 -10.24 -0.63
CA LYS A 205 14.93 -10.48 -1.47
C LYS A 205 15.51 -9.19 -2.05
N VAL A 206 14.66 -8.30 -2.54
CA VAL A 206 15.08 -7.06 -3.20
C VAL A 206 15.59 -6.02 -2.19
N CYS A 207 15.03 -6.01 -0.98
CA CYS A 207 15.42 -5.07 0.08
C CYS A 207 16.63 -5.53 0.89
N GLN A 208 16.96 -6.83 0.87
CA GLN A 208 18.07 -7.40 1.65
C GLN A 208 19.39 -6.60 1.55
N PRO A 209 19.85 -6.11 0.38
CA PRO A 209 21.10 -5.35 0.29
C PRO A 209 21.08 -3.99 1.02
N PHE A 210 19.89 -3.47 1.34
CA PHE A 210 19.69 -2.14 1.94
C PHE A 210 19.18 -2.22 3.39
N GLU A 211 19.15 -3.42 3.99
CA GLU A 211 18.67 -3.60 5.36
C GLU A 211 19.48 -2.75 6.34
N GLY A 212 18.79 -1.96 7.17
CA GLY A 212 19.42 -1.08 8.16
C GLY A 212 19.76 0.33 7.63
N GLU A 213 19.58 0.59 6.34
CA GLU A 213 19.71 1.93 5.78
C GLU A 213 18.46 2.80 6.02
N GLU A 214 18.62 4.13 5.86
CA GLU A 214 17.50 5.07 5.91
C GLU A 214 16.45 4.72 4.84
N GLY A 215 15.17 4.67 5.25
CA GLY A 215 14.06 4.25 4.39
C GLY A 215 13.80 2.75 4.40
N PHE A 216 14.62 1.95 5.09
CA PHE A 216 14.49 0.49 5.16
C PHE A 216 14.23 -0.05 6.58
N PRO A 217 13.03 0.18 7.14
CA PRO A 217 12.72 -0.19 8.53
C PRO A 217 12.49 -1.70 8.75
N LEU A 218 12.03 -2.44 7.73
CA LEU A 218 11.77 -3.88 7.87
C LEU A 218 13.06 -4.67 7.72
N LYS A 219 13.24 -5.64 8.61
CA LYS A 219 14.27 -6.68 8.54
C LYS A 219 13.71 -7.90 7.84
N LYS A 220 14.60 -8.80 7.42
CA LYS A 220 14.25 -10.09 6.79
C LYS A 220 13.10 -10.83 7.49
N ALA A 221 13.17 -10.98 8.82
CA ALA A 221 12.16 -11.72 9.59
C ALA A 221 10.78 -11.02 9.62
N ASP A 222 10.75 -9.70 9.47
CA ASP A 222 9.50 -8.94 9.51
C ASP A 222 8.64 -9.22 8.27
N PHE A 223 9.24 -9.52 7.12
CA PHE A 223 8.50 -9.89 5.91
C PHE A 223 7.73 -11.20 6.06
N LEU A 224 8.32 -12.20 6.70
CA LEU A 224 7.63 -13.46 6.99
C LEU A 224 6.54 -13.25 8.05
N THR A 225 6.80 -12.39 9.05
CA THR A 225 5.77 -11.99 10.04
C THR A 225 4.57 -11.30 9.38
N LEU A 226 4.80 -10.42 8.40
CA LEU A 226 3.74 -9.81 7.60
C LEU A 226 3.00 -10.84 6.72
N ALA A 227 3.70 -11.87 6.26
CA ALA A 227 3.12 -12.95 5.47
C ALA A 227 2.14 -13.78 6.32
N ASP A 228 2.53 -14.11 7.55
CA ASP A 228 1.64 -14.75 8.52
C ASP A 228 0.44 -13.85 8.90
N MET A 229 0.69 -12.55 9.17
CA MET A 229 -0.37 -11.56 9.42
C MET A 229 -1.36 -11.48 8.25
N THR A 230 -0.89 -11.63 7.01
CA THR A 230 -1.73 -11.65 5.82
C THR A 230 -2.73 -12.80 5.90
N MET A 231 -2.25 -14.01 6.22
CA MET A 231 -3.08 -15.21 6.32
C MET A 231 -4.08 -15.09 7.46
N ASP A 232 -3.61 -14.69 8.65
CA ASP A 232 -4.47 -14.46 9.81
C ASP A 232 -5.56 -13.41 9.54
N SER A 233 -5.22 -12.35 8.80
CA SER A 233 -6.16 -11.32 8.38
C SER A 233 -7.24 -11.88 7.46
N VAL A 234 -6.93 -12.73 6.47
CA VAL A 234 -7.97 -13.22 5.54
C VAL A 234 -8.77 -14.39 6.12
N GLU A 235 -8.16 -15.22 6.96
CA GLU A 235 -8.76 -16.42 7.55
C GLU A 235 -9.80 -16.14 8.62
N ARG A 236 -9.91 -14.90 9.11
CA ARG A 236 -11.07 -14.49 9.92
C ARG A 236 -12.41 -14.79 9.24
N MET A 237 -12.44 -14.87 7.90
CA MET A 237 -13.63 -15.27 7.14
C MET A 237 -14.03 -16.73 7.34
N LEU A 238 -13.14 -17.56 7.88
CA LEU A 238 -13.43 -18.95 8.26
C LEU A 238 -14.09 -19.05 9.63
N ASP A 239 -14.03 -17.98 10.45
CA ASP A 239 -14.72 -17.92 11.74
C ASP A 239 -16.22 -17.60 11.53
N PRO A 240 -17.14 -18.52 11.87
CA PRO A 240 -18.58 -18.30 11.74
C PRO A 240 -19.09 -17.08 12.53
N ASN A 241 -18.44 -16.71 13.63
CA ASN A 241 -18.83 -15.55 14.43
C ASN A 241 -18.48 -14.23 13.73
N TRP A 242 -17.31 -14.16 13.10
CA TRP A 242 -16.90 -13.01 12.28
C TRP A 242 -17.87 -12.81 11.11
N VAL A 243 -18.22 -13.89 10.41
CA VAL A 243 -19.17 -13.85 9.30
C VAL A 243 -20.54 -13.35 9.77
N ARG A 244 -21.07 -13.83 10.89
CA ARG A 244 -22.37 -13.37 11.43
C ARG A 244 -22.40 -11.90 11.81
N GLN A 245 -21.33 -11.39 12.42
CA GLN A 245 -21.21 -9.97 12.78
C GLN A 245 -21.15 -9.07 11.53
N THR A 246 -20.44 -9.53 10.50
CA THR A 246 -20.31 -8.82 9.22
C THR A 246 -21.51 -9.02 8.28
N GLU A 247 -22.36 -10.01 8.50
CA GLU A 247 -23.60 -10.22 7.74
C GLU A 247 -24.66 -9.15 8.00
N LYS A 248 -24.66 -8.57 9.21
CA LYS A 248 -25.44 -7.35 9.50
C LYS A 248 -24.92 -6.16 8.66
N VAL A 249 -23.62 -6.09 8.42
CA VAL A 249 -22.99 -5.08 7.53
C VAL A 249 -23.32 -5.36 6.05
N LYS A 250 -23.37 -6.63 5.62
CA LYS A 250 -23.92 -7.03 4.31
C LYS A 250 -25.35 -6.54 4.13
N GLN A 251 -26.23 -6.71 5.12
CA GLN A 251 -27.62 -6.26 5.01
C GLN A 251 -27.75 -4.73 4.88
N MET A 252 -26.89 -3.96 5.56
CA MET A 252 -26.87 -2.50 5.44
C MET A 252 -26.27 -2.01 4.11
N SER A 253 -25.25 -2.69 3.56
CA SER A 253 -24.68 -2.35 2.24
C SER A 253 -25.48 -2.90 1.05
N ALA A 254 -26.19 -4.02 1.22
CA ALA A 254 -26.99 -4.67 0.18
C ALA A 254 -28.33 -3.97 -0.09
N GLN A 255 -28.84 -3.15 0.85
CA GLN A 255 -30.06 -2.35 0.62
C GLN A 255 -29.94 -1.32 -0.52
N GLY A 256 -28.78 -1.17 -1.17
CA GLY A 256 -28.62 -0.27 -2.32
C GLY A 256 -28.08 -0.87 -3.62
N ARG A 257 -27.52 -2.10 -3.64
CA ARG A 257 -26.80 -2.59 -4.83
C ARG A 257 -26.90 -4.10 -4.96
N GLY A 258 -27.51 -4.58 -6.05
CA GLY A 258 -27.50 -5.98 -6.48
C GLY A 258 -26.10 -6.44 -6.89
N GLN A 259 -25.15 -6.52 -5.95
CA GLN A 259 -23.79 -6.99 -6.18
C GLN A 259 -23.72 -8.51 -6.01
N HIS A 260 -22.96 -9.16 -6.90
CA HIS A 260 -22.74 -10.60 -6.89
C HIS A 260 -22.08 -11.06 -5.58
N SER A 261 -22.45 -12.26 -5.09
CA SER A 261 -22.04 -12.79 -3.77
C SER A 261 -20.53 -12.80 -3.54
N GLN A 262 -19.73 -13.04 -4.59
CA GLN A 262 -18.27 -13.00 -4.53
C GLN A 262 -17.72 -11.59 -4.28
N VAL A 263 -18.33 -10.54 -4.85
CA VAL A 263 -17.91 -9.14 -4.60
C VAL A 263 -18.15 -8.79 -3.14
N SER A 264 -19.32 -9.18 -2.61
CA SER A 264 -19.64 -9.00 -1.19
C SER A 264 -18.68 -9.76 -0.27
N ALA A 265 -18.25 -10.97 -0.67
CA ALA A 265 -17.26 -11.74 0.10
C ALA A 265 -15.89 -11.05 0.15
N ILE A 266 -15.44 -10.43 -0.94
CA ILE A 266 -14.19 -9.63 -0.97
C ILE A 266 -14.30 -8.44 -0.01
N MET A 267 -15.42 -7.72 -0.04
CA MET A 267 -15.64 -6.56 0.82
C MET A 267 -15.66 -6.90 2.32
N LEU A 268 -16.01 -8.15 2.67
CA LEU A 268 -15.95 -8.63 4.05
C LEU A 268 -14.59 -9.20 4.44
N ARG A 269 -13.90 -9.84 3.47
CA ARG A 269 -12.61 -10.49 3.71
C ARG A 269 -11.56 -9.48 4.11
N TRP A 270 -11.51 -8.34 3.46
CA TRP A 270 -10.50 -7.31 3.69
C TRP A 270 -11.09 -6.11 4.41
N VAL A 271 -10.38 -5.64 5.44
CA VAL A 271 -10.75 -4.39 6.10
C VAL A 271 -10.45 -3.21 5.16
N ARG A 272 -11.14 -2.10 5.38
CA ARG A 272 -10.87 -0.84 4.71
C ARG A 272 -10.71 0.24 5.76
N TRP A 273 -9.77 1.13 5.52
CA TRP A 273 -9.47 2.28 6.36
C TRP A 273 -9.11 1.86 7.79
N CYS A 274 -8.34 0.77 7.93
CA CYS A 274 -7.99 0.21 9.24
C CYS A 274 -7.20 1.17 10.13
N GLY A 275 -6.54 2.16 9.53
CA GLY A 275 -5.82 3.22 10.24
C GLY A 275 -6.67 4.42 10.66
N THR A 276 -7.89 4.57 10.14
CA THR A 276 -8.76 5.74 10.43
C THR A 276 -9.62 5.49 11.67
N GLU A 277 -9.69 6.47 12.57
CA GLU A 277 -10.63 6.42 13.71
C GLU A 277 -12.09 6.40 13.23
N GLY A 278 -12.91 5.54 13.84
CA GLY A 278 -14.36 5.46 13.55
C GLY A 278 -14.74 4.82 12.20
N ALA A 279 -13.76 4.32 11.42
CA ALA A 279 -13.96 3.56 10.19
C ALA A 279 -14.03 2.04 10.42
#